data_AF-A0A2E2N6H3-F1
#
_entry.id   AF-A0A2E2N6H3-F1
#
_cell.length_a   1.000
_cell.length_b   1.000
_cell.length_c   1.000
_cell.angle_alpha   90.00
_cell.angle_beta   90.00
_cell.angle_gamma   90.00
#
_symmetry.space_group_name_H-M   'P 1'
#
loop_
_entity.id
_entity.type
_entity.pdbx_description
1 polymer ?
#
loop_
_entity_poly.entity_id
_entity_poly.type
_entity_poly.pdbx_seq_one_letter_code
_entity_poly.pdbx_strand_id
1 'polypeptide(L)'
;MLEVLADYQDYPNGGDGWLRIVTFDFEGAGGMGEVRFETYSPVLDEFQTETVQQVGPYASQFGIPIDFDERFMFAPPPEPPVPPRPIFSDLVIRQGLNGYTGTLDKEIRSSGGDENNGDATEISVDGDDGSPGAQPNDALIRFENIAGDAEGRIAAGTQIEQAFLQLGLVNPGSGFDLFELTTDWDESTTWTDFGGDGITAGVEAAAAPLYRVGADDGNENVPTGTLELDITALVQQWISEGPNFGVGLAALPNGSNGIDFTTSESANPPALVVRSLLPGIVQLNVNDDIVDTQLREADPDADESDATEFSVDASDGGGVNHTLIRFDNLFGDNPDQIALTADIARAFLTVTANNPGDGASLHRLLLDWNDTDTWNGAFGGDGIQADGIEAEIAPDVTVGGSTGSVEIDVTASLLAWQDGAPNHGWVLLPLGSDGWDFASSEAAESARPRLTVYIDTTPSCPDCSGVDYAAPLGVLDIADVVGFLQRFGSLDVCADLAAPIDSFDISDVVAFLQAFGAGCP
;
A
#
# COMPACT_ATOMS: atom_id res chain seq x y z
N MET A 1 -32.32 43.29 -24.36
CA MET A 1 -30.91 42.88 -24.33
C MET A 1 -30.16 44.02 -23.66
N LEU A 2 -29.60 43.81 -22.48
CA LEU A 2 -28.85 44.84 -21.73
C LEU A 2 -27.39 44.81 -22.19
N GLU A 3 -26.76 45.97 -22.30
CA GLU A 3 -25.36 46.08 -22.69
C GLU A 3 -24.46 45.85 -21.47
N VAL A 4 -23.85 44.65 -21.40
CA VAL A 4 -22.97 44.24 -20.29
C VAL A 4 -21.50 44.59 -20.54
N LEU A 5 -21.13 44.85 -21.80
CA LEU A 5 -19.81 45.29 -22.24
C LEU A 5 -19.99 46.56 -23.06
N ALA A 6 -19.27 47.62 -22.70
CA ALA A 6 -19.31 48.89 -23.42
C ALA A 6 -17.87 49.39 -23.61
N ASP A 7 -17.58 49.95 -24.78
CA ASP A 7 -16.33 50.66 -25.05
C ASP A 7 -16.52 52.14 -24.69
N TYR A 8 -15.87 52.54 -23.60
CA TYR A 8 -15.95 53.92 -23.13
C TYR A 8 -14.88 54.82 -23.74
N GLN A 9 -13.91 54.30 -24.49
CA GLN A 9 -12.78 55.09 -25.01
C GLN A 9 -13.23 56.13 -26.04
N ASP A 10 -14.36 55.90 -26.69
CA ASP A 10 -14.99 56.80 -27.66
C ASP A 10 -15.72 57.99 -27.01
N TYR A 11 -15.85 58.03 -25.69
CA TYR A 11 -16.47 59.14 -24.97
C TYR A 11 -15.52 60.35 -24.91
N PRO A 12 -16.03 61.57 -24.65
CA PRO A 12 -15.19 62.75 -24.48
C PRO A 12 -14.03 62.52 -23.49
N ASN A 13 -12.93 63.23 -23.68
CA ASN A 13 -11.71 63.12 -22.87
C ASN A 13 -11.06 61.72 -22.87
N GLY A 14 -11.27 60.92 -23.92
CA GLY A 14 -10.73 59.55 -24.00
C GLY A 14 -11.44 58.59 -23.03
N GLY A 15 -12.70 58.89 -22.71
CA GLY A 15 -13.53 58.05 -21.87
C GLY A 15 -13.45 58.30 -20.38
N ASP A 16 -12.73 59.33 -19.92
CA ASP A 16 -12.60 59.69 -18.50
C ASP A 16 -12.35 58.48 -17.57
N GLY A 17 -11.70 57.42 -18.07
CA GLY A 17 -11.43 56.19 -17.34
C GLY A 17 -12.66 55.37 -16.91
N TRP A 18 -13.84 55.51 -17.54
CA TRP A 18 -15.01 54.70 -17.17
C TRP A 18 -14.74 53.20 -17.30
N LEU A 19 -15.17 52.45 -16.28
CA LEU A 19 -15.05 51.00 -16.17
C LEU A 19 -16.39 50.40 -15.76
N ARG A 20 -16.65 49.18 -16.23
CA ARG A 20 -17.79 48.38 -15.76
C ARG A 20 -17.33 47.49 -14.59
N ILE A 21 -17.94 47.68 -13.44
CA ILE A 21 -17.81 46.81 -12.28
C ILE A 21 -18.93 45.77 -12.36
N VAL A 22 -18.55 44.50 -12.26
CA VAL A 22 -19.46 43.36 -12.22
C VAL A 22 -19.34 42.71 -10.85
N THR A 23 -20.42 42.71 -10.09
CA THR A 23 -20.49 42.11 -8.76
C THR A 23 -21.38 40.88 -8.83
N PHE A 24 -20.90 39.76 -8.31
CA PHE A 24 -21.68 38.54 -8.16
C PHE A 24 -22.17 38.47 -6.72
N ASP A 25 -23.48 38.54 -6.54
CA ASP A 25 -24.14 38.40 -5.24
C ASP A 25 -24.86 37.05 -5.19
N PHE A 26 -24.35 36.16 -4.35
CA PHE A 26 -24.85 34.78 -4.25
C PHE A 26 -26.01 34.64 -3.26
N GLU A 27 -26.30 35.64 -2.41
CA GLU A 27 -27.25 35.54 -1.31
C GLU A 27 -28.51 36.42 -1.52
N GLY A 28 -29.21 36.22 -2.63
CA GLY A 28 -30.45 36.94 -2.90
C GLY A 28 -31.71 36.29 -2.29
N ALA A 29 -32.78 37.09 -2.17
CA ALA A 29 -34.03 36.65 -1.55
C ALA A 29 -34.72 35.54 -2.38
N GLY A 30 -35.00 34.40 -1.74
CA GLY A 30 -35.73 33.29 -2.36
C GLY A 30 -34.89 32.31 -3.17
N GLY A 31 -33.57 32.25 -2.95
CA GLY A 31 -32.65 31.31 -3.61
C GLY A 31 -32.10 31.78 -4.96
N MET A 32 -32.51 32.96 -5.43
CA MET A 32 -31.92 33.59 -6.62
C MET A 32 -30.85 34.59 -6.21
N GLY A 33 -29.63 34.41 -6.68
CA GLY A 33 -28.59 35.45 -6.62
C GLY A 33 -28.77 36.51 -7.70
N GLU A 34 -27.83 37.44 -7.79
CA GLU A 34 -27.84 38.53 -8.77
C GLU A 34 -26.43 38.84 -9.28
N VAL A 35 -26.31 39.12 -10.59
CA VAL A 35 -25.12 39.78 -11.15
C VAL A 35 -25.43 41.26 -11.32
N ARG A 36 -24.77 42.10 -10.53
CA ARG A 36 -24.94 43.56 -10.56
C ARG A 36 -23.86 44.22 -11.40
N PHE A 37 -24.27 45.20 -12.21
CA PHE A 37 -23.45 45.96 -13.12
C PHE A 37 -23.49 47.44 -12.74
N GLU A 38 -22.33 48.05 -12.48
CA GLU A 38 -22.17 49.46 -12.11
C GLU A 38 -21.05 50.08 -12.93
N THR A 39 -21.24 51.30 -13.44
CA THR A 39 -20.19 52.02 -14.20
C THR A 39 -19.54 53.08 -13.33
N TYR A 40 -18.22 52.98 -13.16
CA TYR A 40 -17.42 53.82 -12.26
C TYR A 40 -16.21 54.40 -12.98
N SER A 41 -15.86 55.65 -12.69
CA SER A 41 -14.62 56.28 -13.15
C SER A 41 -13.67 56.50 -11.97
N PRO A 42 -12.46 55.90 -11.96
CA PRO A 42 -11.43 56.22 -11.00
C PRO A 42 -10.74 57.56 -11.27
N VAL A 43 -10.93 58.15 -12.46
CA VAL A 43 -10.36 59.47 -12.82
C VAL A 43 -11.23 60.59 -12.26
N LEU A 44 -12.56 60.40 -12.29
CA LEU A 44 -13.54 61.36 -11.79
C LEU A 44 -13.97 61.04 -10.34
N ASP A 45 -13.70 59.83 -9.84
CA ASP A 45 -14.13 59.33 -8.52
C ASP A 45 -15.67 59.33 -8.36
N GLU A 46 -16.37 58.94 -9.43
CA GLU A 46 -17.83 59.02 -9.52
C GLU A 46 -18.44 57.80 -10.23
N PHE A 47 -19.70 57.50 -9.90
CA PHE A 47 -20.53 56.50 -10.58
C PHE A 47 -21.47 57.15 -11.58
N GLN A 48 -21.66 56.50 -12.72
CA GLN A 48 -22.82 56.75 -13.57
C GLN A 48 -24.05 56.08 -12.96
N THR A 49 -25.19 56.79 -12.96
CA THR A 49 -26.39 56.40 -12.21
C THR A 49 -27.60 56.18 -13.11
N GLU A 50 -27.41 56.19 -14.42
CA GLU A 50 -28.46 55.95 -15.40
C GLU A 50 -29.00 54.53 -15.26
N THR A 51 -30.30 54.46 -14.98
CA THR A 51 -31.06 53.22 -14.80
C THR A 51 -31.64 52.73 -16.11
N VAL A 52 -32.02 51.44 -16.15
CA VAL A 52 -32.70 50.81 -17.30
C VAL A 52 -33.98 51.57 -17.67
N GLN A 53 -34.69 52.14 -16.70
CA GLN A 53 -35.91 52.90 -16.95
C GLN A 53 -35.64 54.22 -17.69
N GLN A 54 -34.44 54.79 -17.54
CA GLN A 54 -34.07 56.08 -18.12
C GLN A 54 -33.48 55.93 -19.53
N VAL A 55 -32.59 54.96 -19.71
CA VAL A 55 -31.78 54.83 -20.94
C VAL A 55 -31.88 53.44 -21.60
N GLY A 56 -32.72 52.56 -21.07
CA GLY A 56 -32.95 51.24 -21.63
C GLY A 56 -31.69 50.38 -21.59
N PRO A 57 -31.23 49.84 -22.73
CA PRO A 57 -30.10 48.91 -22.78
C PRO A 57 -28.75 49.54 -22.38
N TYR A 58 -28.63 50.88 -22.43
CA TYR A 58 -27.41 51.64 -22.16
C TYR A 58 -27.23 52.01 -20.67
N ALA A 59 -27.93 51.32 -19.78
CA ALA A 59 -27.90 51.65 -18.36
C ALA A 59 -26.52 51.40 -17.73
N SER A 60 -26.17 52.27 -16.81
CA SER A 60 -24.93 52.20 -16.03
C SER A 60 -25.12 51.54 -14.67
N GLN A 61 -26.37 51.37 -14.24
CA GLN A 61 -26.72 50.58 -13.06
C GLN A 61 -27.88 49.62 -13.35
N PHE A 62 -27.63 48.32 -13.25
CA PHE A 62 -28.65 47.27 -13.36
C PHE A 62 -28.19 45.95 -12.74
N GLY A 63 -29.14 45.08 -12.41
CA GLY A 63 -28.90 43.73 -11.93
C GLY A 63 -29.60 42.69 -12.80
N ILE A 64 -28.99 41.52 -12.92
CA ILE A 64 -29.56 40.36 -13.62
C ILE A 64 -29.75 39.27 -12.55
N PRO A 65 -31.01 38.92 -12.19
CA PRO A 65 -31.25 37.81 -11.29
C PRO A 65 -30.83 36.51 -11.96
N ILE A 66 -30.14 35.65 -11.21
CA ILE A 66 -29.63 34.37 -11.69
C ILE A 66 -29.77 33.35 -10.56
N ASP A 67 -30.32 32.19 -10.91
CA ASP A 67 -30.24 31.03 -10.05
C ASP A 67 -28.86 30.40 -10.28
N PHE A 68 -27.92 30.68 -9.36
CA PHE A 68 -26.56 30.16 -9.49
C PHE A 68 -26.51 28.64 -9.32
N ASP A 69 -27.41 28.08 -8.51
CA ASP A 69 -27.47 26.64 -8.25
C ASP A 69 -27.99 25.88 -9.48
N GLU A 70 -29.04 26.38 -10.15
CA GLU A 70 -29.53 25.82 -11.41
C GLU A 70 -28.52 26.03 -12.56
N ARG A 71 -27.89 27.21 -12.62
CA ARG A 71 -27.03 27.58 -13.76
C ARG A 71 -25.67 26.93 -13.71
N PHE A 72 -25.15 26.70 -12.51
CA PHE A 72 -23.87 26.07 -12.26
C PHE A 72 -24.08 24.81 -11.43
N MET A 73 -24.97 23.91 -11.86
CA MET A 73 -25.01 22.52 -11.36
C MET A 73 -23.63 21.88 -11.60
N PHE A 74 -22.67 22.19 -10.75
CA PHE A 74 -21.65 21.27 -10.37
C PHE A 74 -22.47 20.16 -9.73
N ALA A 75 -22.51 19.00 -10.38
CA ALA A 75 -22.65 17.79 -9.58
C ALA A 75 -21.70 17.99 -8.39
N PRO A 76 -22.15 17.73 -7.14
CA PRO A 76 -21.22 17.76 -6.02
C PRO A 76 -19.98 17.02 -6.50
N PRO A 77 -18.76 17.60 -6.33
CA PRO A 77 -17.56 16.93 -6.80
C PRO A 77 -17.69 15.47 -6.35
N PRO A 78 -17.49 14.50 -7.26
CA PRO A 78 -17.64 13.09 -6.91
C PRO A 78 -16.94 12.93 -5.57
N GLU A 79 -17.63 12.34 -4.60
CA GLU A 79 -17.05 12.15 -3.27
C GLU A 79 -15.63 11.63 -3.49
N PRO A 80 -14.62 12.24 -2.84
CA PRO A 80 -13.27 11.75 -2.98
C PRO A 80 -13.33 10.24 -2.73
N PRO A 81 -12.73 9.42 -3.61
CA PRO A 81 -12.81 7.97 -3.47
C PRO A 81 -12.46 7.63 -2.02
N VAL A 82 -13.34 6.87 -1.36
CA VAL A 82 -13.11 6.43 0.01
C VAL A 82 -11.70 5.85 0.04
N PRO A 83 -10.80 6.35 0.90
CA PRO A 83 -9.45 5.82 0.95
C PRO A 83 -9.54 4.32 1.15
N PRO A 84 -8.73 3.54 0.44
CA PRO A 84 -8.78 2.10 0.59
C PRO A 84 -8.55 1.72 2.04
N ARG A 85 -9.38 0.83 2.58
CA ARG A 85 -9.25 0.36 3.96
C ARG A 85 -7.84 -0.18 4.18
N PRO A 86 -7.13 0.26 5.24
CA PRO A 86 -5.85 -0.35 5.57
C PRO A 86 -6.11 -1.81 5.92
N ILE A 87 -5.22 -2.68 5.44
CA ILE A 87 -5.27 -4.12 5.74
C ILE A 87 -4.01 -4.59 6.46
N PHE A 88 -3.01 -3.71 6.56
CA PHE A 88 -1.71 -3.99 7.15
C PHE A 88 -1.40 -3.01 8.28
N SER A 89 -0.59 -3.47 9.22
CA SER A 89 0.03 -2.68 10.27
C SER A 89 1.53 -2.94 10.32
N ASP A 90 2.29 -1.89 10.63
CA ASP A 90 3.73 -1.97 10.84
C ASP A 90 4.04 -1.91 12.35
N LEU A 91 4.74 -2.94 12.85
CA LEU A 91 5.24 -3.03 14.21
C LEU A 91 6.77 -2.93 14.21
N VAL A 92 7.31 -1.97 14.96
CA VAL A 92 8.76 -1.86 15.18
C VAL A 92 9.12 -2.44 16.54
N ILE A 93 9.87 -3.55 16.53
CA ILE A 93 10.42 -4.17 17.72
C ILE A 93 11.87 -3.72 17.87
N ARG A 94 12.15 -2.91 18.90
CA ARG A 94 13.48 -2.33 19.14
C ARG A 94 13.72 -2.10 20.62
N GLN A 95 14.94 -2.35 21.08
CA GLN A 95 15.35 -2.11 22.48
C GLN A 95 14.95 -0.69 22.94
N GLY A 96 14.25 -0.61 24.08
CA GLY A 96 13.78 0.62 24.70
C GLY A 96 12.53 1.26 24.06
N LEU A 97 12.05 0.76 22.91
CA LEU A 97 10.84 1.26 22.26
C LEU A 97 9.60 0.55 22.82
N ASN A 98 8.56 1.29 23.19
CA ASN A 98 7.29 0.77 23.72
C ASN A 98 7.47 -0.27 24.85
N GLY A 99 8.52 -0.11 25.67
CA GLY A 99 8.82 -1.02 26.78
C GLY A 99 9.47 -2.35 26.40
N TYR A 100 9.82 -2.56 25.12
CA TYR A 100 10.55 -3.74 24.67
C TYR A 100 12.01 -3.73 25.17
N THR A 101 12.45 -4.83 25.79
CA THR A 101 13.81 -4.98 26.37
C THR A 101 14.44 -6.33 26.02
N GLY A 102 14.01 -6.94 24.91
CA GLY A 102 14.38 -8.31 24.53
C GLY A 102 15.49 -8.41 23.50
N THR A 103 16.14 -7.32 23.08
CA THR A 103 17.28 -7.41 22.16
C THR A 103 18.49 -7.93 22.92
N LEU A 104 19.09 -8.99 22.41
CA LEU A 104 20.43 -9.46 22.77
C LEU A 104 21.33 -9.30 21.56
N ASP A 105 22.57 -8.93 21.81
CA ASP A 105 23.62 -8.96 20.79
C ASP A 105 24.97 -9.32 21.40
N LYS A 106 25.83 -9.89 20.57
CA LYS A 106 27.12 -10.39 21.00
C LYS A 106 28.12 -10.42 19.87
N GLU A 107 29.31 -9.89 20.13
CA GLU A 107 30.48 -10.17 19.33
C GLU A 107 31.28 -11.32 19.96
N ILE A 108 31.60 -12.33 19.17
CA ILE A 108 32.51 -13.43 19.53
C ILE A 108 33.81 -13.29 18.75
N ARG A 109 34.96 -13.42 19.41
CA ARG A 109 36.28 -13.14 18.83
C ARG A 109 37.23 -14.32 18.96
N SER A 110 37.94 -14.65 17.87
CA SER A 110 38.99 -15.68 17.92
C SER A 110 40.22 -15.25 18.72
N SER A 111 40.34 -13.94 19.01
CA SER A 111 41.50 -13.34 19.67
C SER A 111 41.11 -12.44 20.84
N GLY A 112 42.08 -12.16 21.72
CA GLY A 112 41.87 -11.30 22.89
C GLY A 112 41.10 -11.96 24.04
N GLY A 113 40.36 -13.04 23.77
CA GLY A 113 39.39 -13.63 24.70
C GLY A 113 38.13 -12.78 24.74
N ASP A 114 36.97 -13.40 24.76
CA ASP A 114 35.70 -12.67 24.67
C ASP A 114 35.53 -11.73 25.88
N GLU A 115 35.74 -10.44 25.63
CA GLU A 115 35.30 -9.41 26.56
C GLU A 115 33.77 -9.47 26.64
N ASN A 116 33.22 -9.17 27.81
CA ASN A 116 31.77 -9.10 27.96
C ASN A 116 31.27 -7.84 27.25
N ASN A 117 31.04 -7.95 25.95
CA ASN A 117 30.60 -6.85 25.09
C ASN A 117 29.09 -6.55 25.21
N GLY A 118 28.36 -7.16 26.16
CA GLY A 118 26.93 -6.86 26.38
C GLY A 118 26.64 -5.45 26.91
N ASP A 119 27.67 -4.66 27.25
CA ASP A 119 27.53 -3.20 27.53
C ASP A 119 28.09 -2.32 26.39
N ALA A 120 28.60 -2.92 25.31
CA ALA A 120 29.21 -2.20 24.20
C ALA A 120 28.12 -1.56 23.34
N THR A 121 28.33 -0.35 22.85
CA THR A 121 27.36 0.32 21.95
C THR A 121 27.52 -0.07 20.49
N GLU A 122 28.59 -0.80 20.17
CA GLU A 122 28.98 -1.22 18.83
C GLU A 122 29.63 -2.61 18.89
N ILE A 123 29.36 -3.45 17.89
CA ILE A 123 29.98 -4.76 17.66
C ILE A 123 30.52 -4.84 16.24
N SER A 124 31.58 -5.62 16.04
CA SER A 124 32.25 -5.76 14.75
C SER A 124 32.10 -7.16 14.15
N VAL A 125 32.24 -7.25 12.83
CA VAL A 125 32.46 -8.48 12.07
C VAL A 125 33.66 -8.24 11.15
N ASP A 126 34.72 -9.01 11.31
CA ASP A 126 35.96 -8.88 10.53
C ASP A 126 36.60 -10.26 10.31
N GLY A 127 37.12 -10.49 9.10
CA GLY A 127 37.89 -11.70 8.80
C GLY A 127 39.30 -11.68 9.41
N ASP A 128 39.78 -10.51 9.86
CA ASP A 128 41.12 -10.30 10.42
C ASP A 128 41.21 -9.12 11.43
N ASP A 129 40.50 -9.20 12.57
CA ASP A 129 40.47 -8.15 13.64
C ASP A 129 41.77 -8.06 14.47
N GLY A 130 42.84 -8.77 14.10
CA GLY A 130 44.05 -8.85 14.93
C GLY A 130 45.35 -8.96 14.14
N SER A 131 46.25 -7.98 14.29
CA SER A 131 47.63 -8.14 13.81
C SER A 131 48.56 -8.67 14.92
N PRO A 132 49.36 -9.75 14.68
CA PRO A 132 49.50 -10.49 13.42
C PRO A 132 48.63 -11.76 13.33
N GLY A 133 47.89 -11.89 12.22
CA GLY A 133 47.32 -13.14 11.69
C GLY A 133 45.79 -13.19 11.81
N ALA A 134 45.14 -13.86 10.84
CA ALA A 134 43.69 -14.03 10.71
C ALA A 134 43.02 -14.34 12.05
N GLN A 135 42.53 -13.29 12.69
CA GLN A 135 41.87 -13.33 13.99
C GLN A 135 40.43 -12.86 13.80
N PRO A 136 39.56 -13.70 13.21
CA PRO A 136 38.21 -13.30 12.88
C PRO A 136 37.33 -13.11 14.12
N ASN A 137 36.26 -12.36 13.92
CA ASN A 137 35.18 -12.12 14.86
C ASN A 137 33.84 -12.11 14.13
N ASP A 138 32.83 -12.67 14.78
CA ASP A 138 31.47 -12.77 14.28
C ASP A 138 30.50 -12.07 15.24
N ALA A 139 29.32 -11.71 14.73
CA ALA A 139 28.26 -11.10 15.52
C ALA A 139 27.01 -11.99 15.61
N LEU A 140 26.33 -11.94 16.75
CA LEU A 140 25.07 -12.62 17.04
C LEU A 140 24.05 -11.55 17.43
N ILE A 141 22.82 -11.66 16.91
CA ILE A 141 21.71 -10.74 17.24
C ILE A 141 20.44 -11.55 17.43
N ARG A 142 19.73 -11.36 18.54
CA ARG A 142 18.45 -12.02 18.82
C ARG A 142 17.44 -11.02 19.37
N PHE A 143 16.21 -11.11 18.87
CA PHE A 143 15.06 -10.43 19.45
C PHE A 143 14.25 -11.46 20.24
N GLU A 144 14.28 -11.38 21.56
CA GLU A 144 13.52 -12.27 22.44
C GLU A 144 12.09 -11.77 22.66
N ASN A 145 11.18 -12.70 22.96
CA ASN A 145 9.79 -12.38 23.30
C ASN A 145 9.08 -11.53 22.23
N ILE A 146 9.38 -11.75 20.95
CA ILE A 146 8.78 -11.02 19.82
C ILE A 146 7.30 -11.35 19.60
N ALA A 147 6.79 -12.42 20.20
CA ALA A 147 5.39 -12.84 20.10
C ALA A 147 4.67 -12.81 21.46
N GLY A 148 3.36 -12.59 21.42
CA GLY A 148 2.44 -12.61 22.57
C GLY A 148 1.58 -11.36 22.69
N ASP A 149 0.73 -11.32 23.71
CA ASP A 149 -0.30 -10.27 23.86
C ASP A 149 0.19 -8.97 24.54
N ALA A 150 1.48 -8.86 24.83
CA ALA A 150 2.03 -7.64 25.43
C ALA A 150 2.30 -6.58 24.37
N GLU A 151 2.20 -5.30 24.75
CA GLU A 151 2.53 -4.17 23.88
C GLU A 151 3.95 -4.32 23.30
N GLY A 152 4.13 -3.98 22.02
CA GLY A 152 5.42 -4.12 21.33
C GLY A 152 5.75 -5.54 20.87
N ARG A 153 4.77 -6.44 20.80
CA ARG A 153 4.93 -7.83 20.32
C ARG A 153 3.93 -8.17 19.23
N ILE A 154 4.26 -9.20 18.46
CA ILE A 154 3.43 -9.78 17.41
C ILE A 154 2.35 -10.62 18.09
N ALA A 155 1.08 -10.32 17.84
CA ALA A 155 -0.01 -11.08 18.42
C ALA A 155 -0.02 -12.53 17.90
N ALA A 156 -0.54 -13.45 18.71
CA ALA A 156 -0.61 -14.86 18.32
C ALA A 156 -1.55 -15.06 17.12
N GLY A 157 -1.11 -15.82 16.12
CA GLY A 157 -1.89 -16.07 14.91
C GLY A 157 -1.87 -14.93 13.88
N THR A 158 -1.14 -13.84 14.14
CA THR A 158 -0.93 -12.77 13.17
C THR A 158 -0.25 -13.29 11.91
N GLN A 159 -0.82 -12.98 10.75
CA GLN A 159 -0.20 -13.27 9.47
C GLN A 159 0.78 -12.15 9.10
N ILE A 160 2.06 -12.49 9.10
CA ILE A 160 3.14 -11.57 8.71
C ILE A 160 3.24 -11.54 7.19
N GLU A 161 3.21 -10.34 6.61
CA GLU A 161 3.45 -10.10 5.19
C GLU A 161 4.95 -9.90 4.93
N GLN A 162 5.59 -9.04 5.73
CA GLN A 162 7.02 -8.76 5.63
C GLN A 162 7.63 -8.60 7.02
N ALA A 163 8.90 -8.98 7.18
CA ALA A 163 9.67 -8.64 8.35
C ALA A 163 11.13 -8.34 7.98
N PHE A 164 11.60 -7.16 8.35
CA PHE A 164 12.94 -6.68 8.04
C PHE A 164 13.79 -6.54 9.29
N LEU A 165 15.01 -7.08 9.24
CA LEU A 165 16.07 -6.75 10.18
C LEU A 165 16.74 -5.46 9.73
N GLN A 166 16.70 -4.44 10.58
CA GLN A 166 17.40 -3.17 10.38
C GLN A 166 18.62 -3.08 11.30
N LEU A 167 19.79 -2.91 10.72
CA LEU A 167 21.07 -2.73 11.41
C LEU A 167 21.62 -1.33 11.13
N GLY A 168 22.04 -0.60 12.16
CA GLY A 168 22.74 0.67 11.98
C GLY A 168 24.25 0.47 11.85
N LEU A 169 24.79 0.67 10.64
CA LEU A 169 26.21 0.55 10.32
C LEU A 169 26.92 1.87 10.57
N VAL A 170 27.96 1.83 11.39
CA VAL A 170 28.72 3.01 11.83
C VAL A 170 30.15 3.04 11.29
N ASN A 171 30.66 1.89 10.83
CA ASN A 171 31.93 1.76 10.12
C ASN A 171 31.71 0.94 8.84
N PRO A 172 32.12 1.43 7.65
CA PRO A 172 31.93 0.69 6.42
C PRO A 172 33.00 -0.41 6.27
N GLY A 173 32.67 -1.51 5.60
CA GLY A 173 33.54 -2.69 5.59
C GLY A 173 33.34 -3.65 4.42
N SER A 174 33.99 -4.81 4.52
CA SER A 174 34.03 -5.86 3.51
C SER A 174 32.66 -6.50 3.27
N GLY A 175 31.96 -6.87 4.34
CA GLY A 175 30.72 -7.64 4.29
C GLY A 175 30.75 -8.88 5.17
N PHE A 176 29.67 -9.66 5.11
CA PHE A 176 29.43 -10.84 5.96
C PHE A 176 28.42 -11.78 5.30
N ASP A 177 28.36 -13.01 5.79
CA ASP A 177 27.26 -13.94 5.53
C ASP A 177 26.26 -13.91 6.70
N LEU A 178 24.98 -13.63 6.43
CA LEU A 178 23.91 -13.69 7.43
C LEU A 178 23.34 -15.12 7.47
N PHE A 179 23.30 -15.72 8.66
CA PHE A 179 22.75 -17.05 8.89
C PHE A 179 21.58 -17.02 9.88
N GLU A 180 20.61 -17.94 9.67
CA GLU A 180 19.77 -18.42 10.76
C GLU A 180 20.64 -19.25 11.72
N LEU A 181 20.59 -18.92 13.02
CA LEU A 181 21.25 -19.71 14.06
C LEU A 181 20.40 -20.92 14.44
N THR A 182 21.06 -22.07 14.61
CA THR A 182 20.44 -23.34 15.03
C THR A 182 20.84 -23.75 16.44
N THR A 183 21.78 -23.03 17.03
CA THR A 183 22.30 -23.24 18.38
C THR A 183 21.97 -22.04 19.26
N ASP A 184 21.52 -22.32 20.49
CA ASP A 184 21.19 -21.30 21.48
C ASP A 184 22.45 -20.60 22.01
N TRP A 185 22.28 -19.35 22.43
CA TRP A 185 23.35 -18.51 22.97
C TRP A 185 22.80 -17.44 23.92
N ASP A 186 23.71 -16.83 24.66
CA ASP A 186 23.48 -15.67 25.52
C ASP A 186 24.70 -14.71 25.46
N GLU A 187 24.64 -13.55 26.10
CA GLU A 187 25.71 -12.54 26.04
C GLU A 187 27.05 -13.00 26.67
N SER A 188 27.04 -14.12 27.41
CA SER A 188 28.26 -14.74 27.95
C SER A 188 28.92 -15.72 26.99
N THR A 189 28.27 -16.04 25.87
CA THR A 189 28.75 -16.96 24.83
C THR A 189 30.09 -16.51 24.27
N THR A 190 30.97 -17.48 24.03
CA THR A 190 32.35 -17.24 23.59
C THR A 190 32.62 -17.85 22.22
N TRP A 191 33.69 -17.40 21.56
CA TRP A 191 34.19 -18.04 20.33
C TRP A 191 34.48 -19.54 20.53
N THR A 192 34.87 -19.94 21.74
CA THR A 192 35.13 -21.35 22.08
C THR A 192 33.85 -22.17 22.23
N ASP A 193 32.74 -21.54 22.65
CA ASP A 193 31.43 -22.21 22.72
C ASP A 193 30.92 -22.54 21.32
N PHE A 194 31.33 -21.75 20.32
CA PHE A 194 31.11 -21.96 18.89
C PHE A 194 32.30 -22.70 18.26
N GLY A 195 32.68 -23.83 18.87
CA GLY A 195 33.69 -24.75 18.32
C GLY A 195 35.14 -24.27 18.28
N GLY A 196 35.39 -22.99 18.56
CA GLY A 196 36.69 -22.35 18.34
C GLY A 196 36.95 -21.95 16.89
N ASP A 197 35.94 -22.00 16.03
CA ASP A 197 35.96 -21.63 14.62
C ASP A 197 34.86 -20.63 14.22
N GLY A 198 34.08 -20.13 15.20
CA GLY A 198 33.07 -19.09 14.98
C GLY A 198 31.77 -19.69 14.46
N ILE A 199 31.00 -18.90 13.72
CA ILE A 199 29.73 -19.35 13.16
C ILE A 199 30.00 -20.30 11.99
N THR A 200 29.80 -21.61 12.20
CA THR A 200 30.01 -22.62 11.17
C THR A 200 28.70 -23.08 10.54
N ALA A 201 28.60 -22.95 9.21
CA ALA A 201 27.43 -23.39 8.43
C ALA A 201 27.15 -24.89 8.59
N GLY A 202 25.92 -25.23 8.96
CA GLY A 202 25.47 -26.61 9.21
C GLY A 202 25.87 -27.16 10.58
N VAL A 203 26.49 -26.35 11.43
CA VAL A 203 26.84 -26.71 12.82
C VAL A 203 26.08 -25.81 13.79
N GLU A 204 26.53 -24.57 14.01
CA GLU A 204 25.84 -23.56 14.84
C GLU A 204 24.80 -22.74 14.06
N ALA A 205 24.89 -22.79 12.74
CA ALA A 205 24.05 -22.06 11.79
C ALA A 205 23.42 -22.99 10.74
N ALA A 206 22.43 -22.48 10.01
CA ALA A 206 21.89 -23.15 8.83
C ALA A 206 23.00 -23.48 7.80
N ALA A 207 22.77 -24.49 6.96
CA ALA A 207 23.78 -24.97 6.00
C ALA A 207 24.10 -23.99 4.87
N ALA A 208 23.26 -22.98 4.67
CA ALA A 208 23.44 -21.90 3.70
C ALA A 208 23.07 -20.57 4.35
N PRO A 209 23.75 -19.47 3.99
CA PRO A 209 23.38 -18.15 4.48
C PRO A 209 22.06 -17.69 3.84
N LEU A 210 21.32 -16.87 4.57
CA LEU A 210 20.17 -16.12 4.08
C LEU A 210 20.64 -15.07 3.06
N TYR A 211 21.74 -14.38 3.37
CA TYR A 211 22.31 -13.32 2.53
C TYR A 211 23.82 -13.33 2.55
N ARG A 212 24.42 -13.02 1.39
CA ARG A 212 25.78 -12.50 1.29
C ARG A 212 25.69 -10.98 1.18
N VAL A 213 26.16 -10.27 2.19
CA VAL A 213 26.27 -8.80 2.16
C VAL A 213 27.71 -8.43 1.84
N GLY A 214 27.91 -7.48 0.93
CA GLY A 214 29.26 -7.05 0.51
C GLY A 214 30.00 -8.08 -0.36
N ALA A 215 31.34 -8.09 -0.28
CA ALA A 215 32.19 -8.98 -1.07
C ALA A 215 33.34 -9.57 -0.22
N ASP A 216 33.76 -10.78 -0.59
CA ASP A 216 34.83 -11.53 0.09
C ASP A 216 36.22 -11.01 -0.34
N ASP A 217 36.49 -9.76 0.01
CA ASP A 217 37.75 -9.06 -0.17
C ASP A 217 37.93 -7.99 0.91
N GLY A 218 39.14 -7.45 1.07
CA GLY A 218 39.43 -6.41 2.05
C GLY A 218 39.00 -4.99 1.66
N ASN A 219 38.10 -4.81 0.68
CA ASN A 219 37.65 -3.48 0.26
C ASN A 219 36.48 -2.98 1.12
N GLU A 220 36.18 -1.69 1.01
CA GLU A 220 34.97 -1.09 1.56
C GLU A 220 33.81 -1.32 0.57
N ASN A 221 33.04 -2.38 0.77
CA ASN A 221 31.94 -2.77 -0.11
C ASN A 221 30.57 -2.37 0.45
N VAL A 222 30.47 -2.22 1.77
CA VAL A 222 29.23 -1.87 2.47
C VAL A 222 29.39 -0.52 3.15
N PRO A 223 28.66 0.53 2.73
CA PRO A 223 28.76 1.86 3.32
C PRO A 223 28.05 1.94 4.69
N THR A 224 28.34 2.99 5.46
CA THR A 224 27.59 3.33 6.68
C THR A 224 26.13 3.70 6.37
N GLY A 225 25.21 3.48 7.31
CA GLY A 225 23.79 3.77 7.17
C GLY A 225 22.92 2.68 7.77
N THR A 226 21.63 2.67 7.44
CA THR A 226 20.75 1.55 7.82
C THR A 226 20.84 0.47 6.75
N LEU A 227 21.26 -0.72 7.14
CA LEU A 227 21.14 -1.93 6.32
C LEU A 227 19.83 -2.61 6.68
N GLU A 228 19.03 -2.91 5.66
CA GLU A 228 17.73 -3.58 5.81
C GLU A 228 17.78 -4.94 5.08
N LEU A 229 17.47 -6.00 5.81
CA LEU A 229 17.52 -7.39 5.31
C LEU A 229 16.16 -8.05 5.55
N ASP A 230 15.54 -8.56 4.49
CA ASP A 230 14.25 -9.27 4.58
C ASP A 230 14.45 -10.64 5.26
N ILE A 231 13.89 -10.80 6.46
CA ILE A 231 13.92 -12.07 7.20
C ILE A 231 12.51 -12.58 7.47
N THR A 232 11.56 -12.25 6.59
CA THR A 232 10.13 -12.60 6.71
C THR A 232 9.90 -14.07 7.04
N ALA A 233 10.50 -14.97 6.24
CA ALA A 233 10.33 -16.41 6.41
C ALA A 233 10.85 -16.90 7.78
N LEU A 234 11.96 -16.31 8.25
CA LEU A 234 12.56 -16.67 9.52
C LEU A 234 11.71 -16.20 10.71
N VAL A 235 11.17 -14.98 10.63
CA VAL A 235 10.28 -14.45 11.68
C VAL A 235 8.96 -15.22 11.72
N GLN A 236 8.38 -15.57 10.57
CA GLN A 236 7.22 -16.46 10.48
C GLN A 236 7.49 -17.83 11.14
N GLN A 237 8.69 -18.40 10.96
CA GLN A 237 9.11 -19.63 11.63
C GLN A 237 9.20 -19.45 13.15
N TRP A 238 9.80 -18.35 13.63
CA TRP A 238 9.92 -18.06 15.06
C TRP A 238 8.57 -17.91 15.78
N ILE A 239 7.56 -17.35 15.12
CA ILE A 239 6.24 -17.13 15.73
C ILE A 239 5.29 -18.34 15.61
N SER A 240 5.55 -19.26 14.68
CA SER A 240 4.62 -20.36 14.39
C SER A 240 4.82 -21.62 15.23
N GLU A 241 6.05 -21.94 15.65
CA GLU A 241 6.41 -22.99 16.65
C GLU A 241 7.94 -23.25 16.72
N GLY A 242 8.77 -22.52 15.95
CA GLY A 242 10.23 -22.71 15.92
C GLY A 242 10.97 -22.06 17.09
N PRO A 243 12.14 -22.60 17.50
CA PRO A 243 13.02 -21.87 18.41
C PRO A 243 13.51 -20.59 17.74
N ASN A 244 13.56 -19.50 18.49
CA ASN A 244 14.20 -18.27 18.07
C ASN A 244 15.59 -18.20 18.69
N PHE A 245 16.61 -18.56 17.92
CA PHE A 245 18.01 -18.37 18.29
C PHE A 245 18.62 -17.12 17.65
N GLY A 246 17.82 -16.29 16.99
CA GLY A 246 18.29 -15.09 16.31
C GLY A 246 19.07 -15.40 15.02
N VAL A 247 19.88 -14.42 14.62
CA VAL A 247 20.72 -14.45 13.43
C VAL A 247 22.19 -14.32 13.79
N GLY A 248 23.03 -14.91 12.95
CA GLY A 248 24.47 -14.85 13.04
C GLY A 248 25.06 -14.14 11.82
N LEU A 249 26.00 -13.22 12.03
CA LEU A 249 26.73 -12.52 10.99
C LEU A 249 28.16 -13.07 11.00
N ALA A 250 28.46 -13.96 10.06
CA ALA A 250 29.76 -14.60 9.94
C ALA A 250 30.68 -13.77 9.03
N ALA A 251 31.91 -13.53 9.48
CA ALA A 251 32.90 -12.81 8.70
C ALA A 251 33.24 -13.54 7.39
N LEU A 252 33.49 -12.77 6.33
CA LEU A 252 33.99 -13.31 5.08
C LEU A 252 35.49 -13.66 5.24
N PRO A 253 35.96 -14.84 4.81
CA PRO A 253 37.34 -15.28 5.07
C PRO A 253 38.44 -14.34 4.56
N ASN A 254 38.19 -13.59 3.47
CA ASN A 254 39.09 -12.58 2.92
C ASN A 254 38.61 -11.15 3.19
N GLY A 255 37.52 -10.99 3.95
CA GLY A 255 36.90 -9.73 4.34
C GLY A 255 37.64 -9.04 5.47
N SER A 256 38.88 -8.60 5.23
CA SER A 256 39.78 -8.04 6.25
C SER A 256 39.54 -6.58 6.59
N ASN A 257 38.42 -5.99 6.16
CA ASN A 257 38.03 -4.64 6.52
C ASN A 257 36.76 -4.74 7.37
N GLY A 258 36.94 -4.74 8.70
CA GLY A 258 35.86 -4.89 9.66
C GLY A 258 34.69 -3.94 9.43
N ILE A 259 33.49 -4.45 9.66
CA ILE A 259 32.23 -3.72 9.58
C ILE A 259 31.61 -3.65 10.98
N ASP A 260 31.21 -2.44 11.39
CA ASP A 260 30.72 -2.21 12.76
C ASP A 260 29.24 -1.81 12.76
N PHE A 261 28.50 -2.41 13.70
CA PHE A 261 27.06 -2.24 13.87
C PHE A 261 26.75 -1.71 15.25
N THR A 262 25.68 -0.93 15.33
CA THR A 262 25.04 -0.52 16.58
C THR A 262 24.40 -1.71 17.30
N THR A 263 24.41 -1.66 18.63
CA THR A 263 23.86 -2.68 19.54
C THR A 263 22.62 -2.20 20.29
N SER A 264 22.02 -3.11 21.07
CA SER A 264 21.02 -2.91 22.12
C SER A 264 21.28 -1.67 22.99
N GLU A 265 22.54 -1.40 23.36
CA GLU A 265 22.95 -0.33 24.28
C GLU A 265 23.15 1.01 23.58
N SER A 266 23.12 1.02 22.25
CA SER A 266 23.33 2.22 21.44
C SER A 266 22.12 3.16 21.46
N ALA A 267 22.32 4.39 20.97
CA ALA A 267 21.21 5.34 20.78
C ALA A 267 20.27 4.95 19.62
N ASN A 268 20.72 4.09 18.70
CA ASN A 268 19.96 3.61 17.56
C ASN A 268 20.07 2.07 17.45
N PRO A 269 19.44 1.31 18.37
CA PRO A 269 19.59 -0.14 18.39
C PRO A 269 19.04 -0.82 17.13
N PRO A 270 19.50 -2.05 16.82
CA PRO A 270 18.89 -2.91 15.82
C PRO A 270 17.38 -3.00 16.00
N ALA A 271 16.65 -3.02 14.89
CA ALA A 271 15.20 -3.12 14.90
C ALA A 271 14.72 -4.30 14.05
N LEU A 272 13.65 -4.94 14.49
CA LEU A 272 12.85 -5.83 13.68
C LEU A 272 11.56 -5.11 13.29
N VAL A 273 11.39 -4.80 12.01
CA VAL A 273 10.22 -4.10 11.48
C VAL A 273 9.31 -5.12 10.81
N VAL A 274 8.13 -5.34 11.39
CA VAL A 274 7.19 -6.38 10.97
C VAL A 274 5.94 -5.72 10.39
N ARG A 275 5.68 -5.98 9.12
CA ARG A 275 4.42 -5.66 8.46
C ARG A 275 3.51 -6.89 8.49
N SER A 276 2.31 -6.72 9.01
CA SER A 276 1.38 -7.83 9.21
C SER A 276 -0.07 -7.43 8.99
N LEU A 277 -0.92 -8.41 8.73
CA LEU A 277 -2.36 -8.15 8.60
C LEU A 277 -2.93 -7.56 9.89
N LEU A 278 -3.83 -6.60 9.73
CA LEU A 278 -4.62 -6.09 10.85
C LEU A 278 -5.47 -7.22 11.47
N PRO A 279 -5.71 -7.19 12.80
CA PRO A 279 -6.63 -8.11 13.44
C PRO A 279 -8.00 -8.13 12.75
N GLY A 280 -8.51 -9.32 12.47
CA GLY A 280 -9.80 -9.50 11.78
C GLY A 280 -9.71 -9.48 10.25
N ILE A 281 -8.58 -9.10 9.65
CA ILE A 281 -8.36 -9.28 8.22
C ILE A 281 -7.91 -10.73 7.95
N VAL A 282 -8.60 -11.38 7.01
CA VAL A 282 -8.27 -12.73 6.54
C VAL A 282 -7.93 -12.66 5.06
N GLN A 283 -6.81 -13.27 4.68
CA GLN A 283 -6.44 -13.44 3.28
C GLN A 283 -7.06 -14.72 2.70
N LEU A 284 -7.67 -14.58 1.52
CA LEU A 284 -8.13 -15.67 0.67
C LEU A 284 -7.35 -15.61 -0.65
N ASN A 285 -6.73 -16.72 -1.03
CA ASN A 285 -6.03 -16.83 -2.32
C ASN A 285 -6.89 -17.64 -3.29
N VAL A 286 -7.18 -17.07 -4.45
CA VAL A 286 -7.85 -17.74 -5.57
C VAL A 286 -6.81 -18.01 -6.64
N ASN A 287 -6.40 -19.28 -6.77
CA ASN A 287 -5.31 -19.71 -7.65
C ASN A 287 -5.75 -20.68 -8.75
N ASP A 288 -7.03 -21.06 -8.76
CA ASP A 288 -7.62 -21.99 -9.71
C ASP A 288 -8.65 -21.27 -10.59
N ASP A 289 -9.18 -21.99 -11.60
CA ASP A 289 -10.19 -21.48 -12.54
C ASP A 289 -9.78 -20.18 -13.26
N ILE A 290 -8.47 -20.05 -13.54
CA ILE A 290 -7.91 -18.96 -14.33
C ILE A 290 -8.17 -19.25 -15.80
N VAL A 291 -8.71 -18.25 -16.50
CA VAL A 291 -8.87 -18.23 -17.95
C VAL A 291 -8.14 -16.99 -18.44
N ASP A 292 -7.21 -17.15 -19.37
CA ASP A 292 -6.50 -16.05 -20.00
C ASP A 292 -6.24 -16.31 -21.48
N THR A 293 -6.02 -15.23 -22.22
CA THR A 293 -5.65 -15.28 -23.64
C THR A 293 -5.04 -13.95 -24.08
N GLN A 294 -4.47 -13.93 -25.27
CA GLN A 294 -3.95 -12.72 -25.89
C GLN A 294 -4.55 -12.53 -27.28
N LEU A 295 -5.03 -11.32 -27.54
CA LEU A 295 -5.50 -10.90 -28.86
C LEU A 295 -4.37 -10.16 -29.57
N ARG A 296 -3.94 -10.66 -30.73
CA ARG A 296 -2.78 -10.15 -31.46
C ARG A 296 -3.17 -9.64 -32.84
N GLU A 297 -3.03 -8.35 -33.11
CA GLU A 297 -3.36 -7.78 -34.42
C GLU A 297 -2.45 -8.30 -35.53
N ALA A 298 -1.17 -8.56 -35.22
CA ALA A 298 -0.19 -9.03 -36.19
C ALA A 298 -0.42 -10.50 -36.64
N ASP A 299 -1.12 -11.29 -35.82
CA ASP A 299 -1.55 -12.66 -36.14
C ASP A 299 -3.03 -12.86 -35.71
N PRO A 300 -3.99 -12.28 -36.45
CA PRO A 300 -5.32 -11.99 -35.91
C PRO A 300 -6.26 -13.21 -35.78
N ASP A 301 -5.82 -14.36 -36.29
CA ASP A 301 -6.51 -15.64 -36.17
C ASP A 301 -5.76 -16.62 -35.24
N ALA A 302 -4.69 -16.17 -34.56
CA ALA A 302 -3.94 -16.97 -33.60
C ALA A 302 -4.75 -17.23 -32.34
N ASP A 303 -4.77 -18.49 -31.91
CA ASP A 303 -5.30 -18.97 -30.64
C ASP A 303 -4.13 -19.08 -29.67
N GLU A 304 -4.18 -18.30 -28.58
CA GLU A 304 -3.11 -18.18 -27.59
C GLU A 304 -3.47 -18.86 -26.26
N SER A 305 -4.49 -19.73 -26.23
CA SER A 305 -4.94 -20.47 -25.04
C SER A 305 -3.91 -21.46 -24.46
N ASP A 306 -2.89 -21.86 -25.23
CA ASP A 306 -1.80 -22.74 -24.77
C ASP A 306 -0.48 -21.96 -24.53
N ALA A 307 -0.47 -20.64 -24.70
CA ALA A 307 0.74 -19.82 -24.55
C ALA A 307 1.11 -19.67 -23.06
N THR A 308 2.39 -19.70 -22.73
CA THR A 308 2.87 -19.64 -21.32
C THR A 308 3.23 -18.22 -20.85
N GLU A 309 3.16 -17.26 -21.75
CA GLU A 309 3.57 -15.88 -21.54
C GLU A 309 2.80 -14.98 -22.50
N PHE A 310 2.37 -13.83 -22.02
CA PHE A 310 1.72 -12.81 -22.81
C PHE A 310 2.47 -11.49 -22.73
N SER A 311 2.24 -10.65 -23.74
CA SER A 311 2.81 -9.32 -23.90
C SER A 311 1.70 -8.29 -24.09
N VAL A 312 1.71 -7.22 -23.32
CA VAL A 312 0.81 -6.08 -23.54
C VAL A 312 1.62 -5.00 -24.26
N ASP A 313 1.34 -4.79 -25.54
CA ASP A 313 2.19 -3.97 -26.43
C ASP A 313 1.36 -3.24 -27.50
N ALA A 314 1.58 -1.94 -27.70
CA ALA A 314 0.97 -1.17 -28.77
C ALA A 314 1.64 -1.39 -30.15
N SER A 315 2.75 -2.11 -30.22
CA SER A 315 3.49 -2.38 -31.45
C SER A 315 4.40 -3.63 -31.38
N ASP A 316 3.79 -4.82 -31.43
CA ASP A 316 4.49 -6.10 -31.64
C ASP A 316 4.34 -6.55 -33.10
N GLY A 317 5.45 -6.74 -33.82
CA GLY A 317 5.41 -7.13 -35.24
C GLY A 317 4.68 -6.14 -36.17
N GLY A 318 4.35 -4.94 -35.68
CA GLY A 318 3.58 -3.91 -36.39
C GLY A 318 2.08 -3.89 -36.09
N GLY A 319 1.62 -4.62 -35.05
CA GLY A 319 0.24 -4.59 -34.56
C GLY A 319 0.17 -4.53 -33.04
N VAL A 320 -1.04 -4.36 -32.50
CA VAL A 320 -1.31 -4.27 -31.06
C VAL A 320 -1.56 -5.66 -30.44
N ASN A 321 -1.11 -5.85 -29.20
CA ASN A 321 -1.40 -7.01 -28.36
C ASN A 321 -2.20 -6.59 -27.12
N HIS A 322 -3.36 -7.22 -26.90
CA HIS A 322 -4.16 -7.08 -25.67
C HIS A 322 -4.17 -8.41 -24.91
N THR A 323 -4.08 -8.37 -23.59
CA THR A 323 -4.18 -9.58 -22.75
C THR A 323 -5.47 -9.55 -21.95
N LEU A 324 -6.19 -10.67 -21.95
CA LEU A 324 -7.42 -10.86 -21.20
C LEU A 324 -7.17 -11.87 -20.10
N ILE A 325 -7.74 -11.62 -18.92
CA ILE A 325 -7.63 -12.52 -17.77
C ILE A 325 -8.91 -12.50 -16.96
N ARG A 326 -9.38 -13.67 -16.54
CA ARG A 326 -10.54 -13.86 -15.68
C ARG A 326 -10.28 -15.01 -14.71
N PHE A 327 -10.87 -14.89 -13.53
CA PHE A 327 -10.98 -15.99 -12.59
C PHE A 327 -12.46 -16.37 -12.57
N ASP A 328 -12.76 -17.62 -12.90
CA ASP A 328 -14.11 -18.16 -12.86
C ASP A 328 -14.48 -18.61 -11.45
N ASN A 329 -15.78 -18.80 -11.20
CA ASN A 329 -16.31 -19.31 -9.93
C ASN A 329 -15.85 -18.53 -8.67
N LEU A 330 -15.58 -17.23 -8.77
CA LEU A 330 -15.10 -16.42 -7.65
C LEU A 330 -15.99 -16.44 -6.40
N PHE A 331 -17.30 -16.36 -6.58
CA PHE A 331 -18.25 -16.20 -5.48
C PHE A 331 -19.05 -17.47 -5.20
N GLY A 332 -19.24 -17.80 -3.92
CA GLY A 332 -20.02 -18.96 -3.49
C GLY A 332 -19.77 -19.36 -2.04
N ASP A 333 -20.26 -20.54 -1.66
CA ASP A 333 -20.20 -21.06 -0.28
C ASP A 333 -19.04 -22.07 -0.08
N ASN A 334 -18.24 -22.36 -1.11
CA ASN A 334 -17.12 -23.28 -0.99
C ASN A 334 -15.91 -22.59 -0.30
N PRO A 335 -15.00 -23.35 0.35
CA PRO A 335 -13.88 -22.79 1.11
C PRO A 335 -12.95 -21.84 0.33
N ASP A 336 -12.78 -22.08 -0.97
CA ASP A 336 -11.89 -21.29 -1.85
C ASP A 336 -12.65 -20.20 -2.63
N GLN A 337 -13.93 -19.97 -2.29
CA GLN A 337 -14.76 -18.94 -2.90
C GLN A 337 -15.02 -17.80 -1.93
N ILE A 338 -15.22 -16.61 -2.49
CA ILE A 338 -15.60 -15.42 -1.75
C ILE A 338 -17.10 -15.53 -1.43
N ALA A 339 -17.45 -15.56 -0.15
CA ALA A 339 -18.86 -15.52 0.24
C ALA A 339 -19.50 -14.23 -0.28
N LEU A 340 -20.73 -14.29 -0.82
CA LEU A 340 -21.44 -13.09 -1.28
C LEU A 340 -21.69 -12.06 -0.15
N THR A 341 -21.60 -12.50 1.11
CA THR A 341 -21.74 -11.65 2.30
C THR A 341 -20.40 -11.23 2.91
N ALA A 342 -19.27 -11.62 2.30
CA ALA A 342 -17.95 -11.22 2.77
C ALA A 342 -17.78 -9.70 2.69
N ASP A 343 -17.11 -9.11 3.67
CA ASP A 343 -16.74 -7.70 3.58
C ASP A 343 -15.38 -7.57 2.90
N ILE A 344 -15.36 -7.30 1.59
CA ILE A 344 -14.11 -7.20 0.83
C ILE A 344 -13.40 -5.88 1.21
N ALA A 345 -12.27 -5.99 1.91
CA ALA A 345 -11.45 -4.83 2.23
C ALA A 345 -10.60 -4.43 1.02
N ARG A 346 -9.89 -5.40 0.43
CA ARG A 346 -8.94 -5.20 -0.68
C ARG A 346 -8.86 -6.44 -1.56
N ALA A 347 -8.54 -6.26 -2.83
CA ALA A 347 -8.24 -7.37 -3.72
C ALA A 347 -7.14 -7.00 -4.72
N PHE A 348 -6.24 -7.95 -4.98
CA PHE A 348 -5.10 -7.76 -5.86
C PHE A 348 -4.97 -8.92 -6.84
N LEU A 349 -4.87 -8.57 -8.12
CA LEU A 349 -4.37 -9.46 -9.16
C LEU A 349 -2.84 -9.37 -9.15
N THR A 350 -2.16 -10.48 -8.95
CA THR A 350 -0.70 -10.56 -9.06
C THR A 350 -0.32 -11.26 -10.36
N VAL A 351 0.58 -10.63 -11.13
CA VAL A 351 1.20 -11.24 -12.32
C VAL A 351 2.72 -11.35 -12.13
N THR A 352 3.35 -12.33 -12.76
CA THR A 352 4.81 -12.50 -12.71
C THR A 352 5.43 -12.03 -14.01
N ALA A 353 6.01 -10.82 -14.00
CA ALA A 353 6.58 -10.17 -15.17
C ALA A 353 8.09 -10.42 -15.32
N ASN A 354 8.55 -10.58 -16.56
CA ASN A 354 9.97 -10.83 -16.88
C ASN A 354 10.59 -9.77 -17.81
N ASN A 355 9.76 -8.94 -18.45
CA ASN A 355 10.15 -7.74 -19.18
C ASN A 355 9.36 -6.57 -18.59
N PRO A 356 9.99 -5.44 -18.22
CA PRO A 356 9.24 -4.33 -17.65
C PRO A 356 8.32 -3.64 -18.67
N GLY A 357 8.73 -3.43 -19.92
CA GLY A 357 7.92 -2.68 -20.90
C GLY A 357 7.39 -1.32 -20.41
N ASP A 358 6.34 -0.83 -21.08
CA ASP A 358 5.66 0.44 -20.76
C ASP A 358 4.51 0.25 -19.73
N GLY A 359 4.05 -0.99 -19.54
CA GLY A 359 2.93 -1.33 -18.65
C GLY A 359 1.56 -1.25 -19.33
N ALA A 360 0.50 -1.26 -18.53
CA ALA A 360 -0.87 -1.41 -19.02
C ALA A 360 -1.90 -0.60 -18.23
N SER A 361 -3.00 -0.23 -18.88
CA SER A 361 -4.26 0.13 -18.23
C SER A 361 -5.17 -1.09 -18.16
N LEU A 362 -5.61 -1.45 -16.96
CA LEU A 362 -6.51 -2.56 -16.72
C LEU A 362 -7.95 -2.08 -16.67
N HIS A 363 -8.82 -2.66 -17.51
CA HIS A 363 -10.24 -2.34 -17.60
C HIS A 363 -11.08 -3.59 -17.35
N ARG A 364 -12.18 -3.44 -16.60
CA ARG A 364 -13.19 -4.51 -16.48
C ARG A 364 -13.92 -4.71 -17.80
N LEU A 365 -14.03 -5.96 -18.23
CA LEU A 365 -14.76 -6.34 -19.44
C LEU A 365 -16.28 -6.33 -19.22
N LEU A 366 -17.01 -5.98 -20.26
CA LEU A 366 -18.48 -5.91 -20.30
C LEU A 366 -19.10 -7.01 -21.18
N LEU A 367 -18.28 -7.66 -22.01
CA LEU A 367 -18.66 -8.78 -22.85
C LEU A 367 -17.95 -10.05 -22.42
N ASP A 368 -18.65 -11.18 -22.57
CA ASP A 368 -18.09 -12.50 -22.33
C ASP A 368 -17.14 -12.94 -23.44
N TRP A 369 -16.24 -13.86 -23.11
CA TRP A 369 -15.18 -14.36 -23.99
C TRP A 369 -14.69 -15.75 -23.57
N ASN A 370 -13.99 -16.43 -24.48
CA ASN A 370 -13.32 -17.71 -24.26
C ASN A 370 -11.80 -17.56 -24.46
N ASP A 371 -11.02 -18.42 -23.81
CA ASP A 371 -9.56 -18.53 -23.98
C ASP A 371 -9.12 -18.69 -25.45
N THR A 372 -9.95 -19.30 -26.30
CA THR A 372 -9.69 -19.46 -27.74
C THR A 372 -10.07 -18.24 -28.60
N ASP A 373 -10.59 -17.15 -28.02
CA ASP A 373 -10.98 -15.97 -28.80
C ASP A 373 -9.74 -15.27 -29.38
N THR A 374 -9.87 -14.80 -30.62
CA THR A 374 -8.77 -14.17 -31.38
C THR A 374 -9.11 -12.72 -31.72
N TRP A 375 -8.13 -11.97 -32.24
CA TRP A 375 -8.33 -10.57 -32.66
C TRP A 375 -9.51 -10.40 -33.65
N ASN A 376 -9.61 -11.26 -34.67
CA ASN A 376 -10.72 -11.27 -35.63
C ASN A 376 -12.01 -11.90 -35.08
N GLY A 377 -12.01 -12.37 -33.84
CA GLY A 377 -13.07 -13.14 -33.20
C GLY A 377 -14.21 -12.27 -32.67
N ALA A 378 -14.48 -12.37 -31.36
CA ALA A 378 -15.68 -11.82 -30.72
C ALA A 378 -15.74 -10.28 -30.69
N PHE A 379 -14.62 -9.59 -30.97
CA PHE A 379 -14.43 -8.15 -30.74
C PHE A 379 -14.22 -7.36 -32.03
N GLY A 380 -15.06 -7.59 -33.04
CA GLY A 380 -15.15 -6.70 -34.22
C GLY A 380 -13.97 -6.71 -35.21
N GLY A 381 -12.82 -7.29 -34.86
CA GLY A 381 -11.59 -7.26 -35.66
C GLY A 381 -10.75 -5.99 -35.47
N ASP A 382 -11.04 -5.18 -34.45
CA ASP A 382 -10.33 -3.96 -34.07
C ASP A 382 -9.75 -4.01 -32.65
N GLY A 383 -9.77 -5.19 -32.03
CA GLY A 383 -9.35 -5.40 -30.65
C GLY A 383 -10.32 -4.76 -29.65
N ILE A 384 -10.10 -5.00 -28.36
CA ILE A 384 -10.97 -4.45 -27.29
C ILE A 384 -10.93 -2.92 -27.26
N GLN A 385 -12.12 -2.30 -27.23
CA GLN A 385 -12.33 -0.88 -27.01
C GLN A 385 -12.85 -0.59 -25.59
N ALA A 386 -12.21 0.35 -24.90
CA ALA A 386 -12.68 0.90 -23.63
C ALA A 386 -13.75 2.00 -23.87
N ASP A 387 -14.89 1.62 -24.44
CA ASP A 387 -15.94 2.53 -24.89
C ASP A 387 -17.27 2.40 -24.12
N GLY A 388 -17.30 1.54 -23.09
CA GLY A 388 -18.50 1.23 -22.32
C GLY A 388 -19.41 0.20 -23.00
N ILE A 389 -18.95 -0.45 -24.07
CA ILE A 389 -19.63 -1.56 -24.74
C ILE A 389 -18.84 -2.85 -24.54
N GLU A 390 -17.53 -2.85 -24.84
CA GLU A 390 -16.67 -4.04 -24.73
C GLU A 390 -15.92 -4.09 -23.40
N ALA A 391 -15.35 -2.95 -23.00
CA ALA A 391 -14.76 -2.73 -21.67
C ALA A 391 -15.24 -1.39 -21.09
N GLU A 392 -15.13 -1.25 -19.77
CA GLU A 392 -15.42 0.01 -19.08
C GLU A 392 -14.54 1.17 -19.59
N ILE A 393 -15.13 2.36 -19.71
CA ILE A 393 -14.43 3.55 -20.28
C ILE A 393 -13.24 3.95 -19.41
N ALA A 394 -13.42 3.94 -18.10
CA ALA A 394 -12.35 4.24 -17.15
C ALA A 394 -11.61 2.95 -16.81
N PRO A 395 -10.27 2.95 -16.80
CA PRO A 395 -9.53 1.84 -16.23
C PRO A 395 -9.77 1.77 -14.72
N ASP A 396 -9.80 0.56 -14.18
CA ASP A 396 -9.78 0.34 -12.74
C ASP A 396 -8.42 0.78 -12.17
N VAL A 397 -7.34 0.53 -12.92
CA VAL A 397 -5.98 0.91 -12.54
C VAL A 397 -5.07 1.04 -13.76
N THR A 398 -4.06 1.90 -13.66
CA THR A 398 -2.97 2.02 -14.62
C THR A 398 -1.67 1.63 -13.93
N VAL A 399 -0.96 0.66 -14.49
CA VAL A 399 0.23 0.05 -13.89
C VAL A 399 1.42 0.32 -14.79
N GLY A 400 2.49 0.88 -14.21
CA GLY A 400 3.75 1.04 -14.91
C GLY A 400 4.47 -0.29 -15.07
N GLY A 401 5.13 -0.46 -16.20
CA GLY A 401 5.91 -1.64 -16.52
C GLY A 401 7.00 -1.96 -15.50
N SER A 402 7.07 -3.20 -15.02
CA SER A 402 8.09 -3.69 -14.07
C SER A 402 8.29 -5.21 -14.16
N THR A 403 9.38 -5.72 -13.60
CA THR A 403 9.66 -7.16 -13.51
C THR A 403 9.44 -7.70 -12.09
N GLY A 404 9.31 -9.02 -11.98
CA GLY A 404 9.00 -9.71 -10.72
C GLY A 404 7.49 -9.84 -10.51
N SER A 405 7.08 -10.03 -9.25
CA SER A 405 5.67 -10.08 -8.90
C SER A 405 5.09 -8.67 -8.85
N VAL A 406 4.11 -8.40 -9.71
CA VAL A 406 3.44 -7.10 -9.82
C VAL A 406 2.02 -7.24 -9.30
N GLU A 407 1.67 -6.50 -8.26
CA GLU A 407 0.33 -6.45 -7.69
C GLU A 407 -0.49 -5.32 -8.29
N ILE A 408 -1.70 -5.66 -8.72
CA ILE A 408 -2.63 -4.80 -9.43
C ILE A 408 -3.92 -4.74 -8.59
N ASP A 409 -4.27 -3.56 -8.10
CA ASP A 409 -5.48 -3.36 -7.29
C ASP A 409 -6.75 -3.52 -8.14
N VAL A 410 -7.54 -4.55 -7.83
CA VAL A 410 -8.79 -4.90 -8.51
C VAL A 410 -9.98 -4.88 -7.55
N THR A 411 -9.83 -4.19 -6.41
CA THR A 411 -10.85 -4.13 -5.36
C THR A 411 -12.20 -3.64 -5.90
N ALA A 412 -12.18 -2.61 -6.76
CA ALA A 412 -13.40 -2.05 -7.36
C ALA A 412 -14.14 -3.05 -8.25
N SER A 413 -13.41 -3.87 -9.02
CA SER A 413 -14.00 -4.88 -9.90
C SER A 413 -14.69 -5.97 -9.09
N LEU A 414 -14.05 -6.46 -8.02
CA LEU A 414 -14.62 -7.49 -7.16
C LEU A 414 -15.86 -7.00 -6.40
N LEU A 415 -15.85 -5.76 -5.90
CA LEU A 415 -17.03 -5.17 -5.26
C LEU A 415 -18.19 -5.05 -6.26
N ALA A 416 -17.93 -4.62 -7.50
CA ALA A 416 -18.96 -4.56 -8.54
C ALA A 416 -19.55 -5.95 -8.85
N TRP A 417 -18.72 -6.99 -8.91
CA TRP A 417 -19.17 -8.37 -9.13
C TRP A 417 -19.95 -8.92 -7.93
N GLN A 418 -19.53 -8.61 -6.71
CA GLN A 418 -20.25 -8.95 -5.48
C GLN A 418 -21.66 -8.32 -5.46
N ASP A 419 -21.78 -7.09 -5.95
CA ASP A 419 -23.05 -6.36 -6.10
C ASP A 419 -23.91 -6.86 -7.28
N GLY A 420 -23.45 -7.88 -8.00
CA GLY A 420 -24.21 -8.59 -9.03
C GLY A 420 -23.91 -8.16 -10.47
N ALA A 421 -22.88 -7.36 -10.71
CA ALA A 421 -22.35 -7.17 -12.06
C ALA A 421 -21.78 -8.51 -12.59
N PRO A 422 -21.89 -8.80 -13.90
CA PRO A 422 -21.30 -10.01 -14.45
C PRO A 422 -19.77 -9.96 -14.38
N ASN A 423 -19.16 -11.09 -14.03
CA ASN A 423 -17.73 -11.28 -14.10
C ASN A 423 -17.34 -11.74 -15.50
N HIS A 424 -16.79 -10.81 -16.29
CA HIS A 424 -16.13 -11.11 -17.56
C HIS A 424 -14.61 -10.89 -17.47
N GLY A 425 -14.06 -10.77 -16.26
CA GLY A 425 -12.64 -10.51 -16.07
C GLY A 425 -12.21 -9.13 -16.55
N TRP A 426 -10.97 -9.06 -16.98
CA TRP A 426 -10.28 -7.82 -17.31
C TRP A 426 -9.56 -7.93 -18.65
N VAL A 427 -9.34 -6.76 -19.27
CA VAL A 427 -8.40 -6.56 -20.35
C VAL A 427 -7.26 -5.66 -19.87
N LEU A 428 -6.03 -5.98 -20.24
CA LEU A 428 -4.87 -5.11 -20.12
C LEU A 428 -4.58 -4.48 -21.49
N LEU A 429 -4.71 -3.16 -21.57
CA LEU A 429 -4.46 -2.37 -22.77
C LEU A 429 -3.09 -1.68 -22.65
N PRO A 430 -2.28 -1.62 -23.73
CA PRO A 430 -0.91 -1.11 -23.66
C PRO A 430 -0.84 0.40 -23.44
N LEU A 431 0.12 0.82 -22.62
CA LEU A 431 0.45 2.24 -22.43
C LEU A 431 1.45 2.77 -23.45
N GLY A 432 2.16 1.88 -24.14
CA GLY A 432 3.19 2.25 -25.11
C GLY A 432 3.65 1.06 -25.96
N SER A 433 4.76 1.26 -26.66
CA SER A 433 5.28 0.34 -27.69
C SER A 433 6.41 -0.56 -27.21
N ASP A 434 6.79 -0.48 -25.94
CA ASP A 434 7.69 -1.44 -25.31
C ASP A 434 6.83 -2.46 -24.54
N GLY A 435 6.79 -3.70 -25.01
CA GLY A 435 5.90 -4.74 -24.48
C GLY A 435 6.17 -5.09 -23.02
N TRP A 436 5.10 -5.10 -22.22
CA TRP A 436 5.15 -5.62 -20.84
C TRP A 436 4.81 -7.11 -20.86
N ASP A 437 5.79 -7.95 -20.51
CA ASP A 437 5.68 -9.41 -20.66
C ASP A 437 5.55 -10.10 -19.30
N PHE A 438 4.55 -10.99 -19.17
CA PHE A 438 4.28 -11.73 -17.94
C PHE A 438 3.70 -13.13 -18.19
N ALA A 439 3.89 -13.99 -17.19
CA ALA A 439 3.44 -15.38 -17.22
C ALA A 439 1.90 -15.51 -17.26
N SER A 440 1.41 -16.44 -18.09
CA SER A 440 -0.01 -16.83 -18.17
C SER A 440 -0.37 -17.96 -17.20
N SER A 441 -1.62 -18.41 -17.25
CA SER A 441 -2.13 -19.55 -16.49
C SER A 441 -1.52 -20.90 -16.90
N GLU A 442 -0.93 -21.01 -18.09
CA GLU A 442 -0.22 -22.18 -18.61
C GLU A 442 1.24 -22.25 -18.12
N ALA A 443 1.73 -21.17 -17.51
CA ALA A 443 3.07 -21.14 -16.93
C ALA A 443 3.22 -22.12 -15.75
N ALA A 444 4.46 -22.23 -15.24
CA ALA A 444 4.72 -22.95 -14.01
C ALA A 444 3.88 -22.40 -12.86
N GLU A 445 3.35 -23.27 -12.01
CA GLU A 445 2.42 -22.93 -10.90
C GLU A 445 2.90 -21.79 -10.00
N SER A 446 4.22 -21.65 -9.81
CA SER A 446 4.82 -20.57 -9.02
C SER A 446 4.75 -19.18 -9.69
N ALA A 447 4.52 -19.11 -11.01
CA ALA A 447 4.53 -17.89 -11.81
C ALA A 447 3.15 -17.50 -12.36
N ARG A 448 2.16 -18.41 -12.32
CA ARG A 448 0.79 -18.15 -12.79
C ARG A 448 0.19 -16.90 -12.13
N PRO A 449 -0.71 -16.19 -12.81
CA PRO A 449 -1.50 -15.14 -12.21
C PRO A 449 -2.22 -15.62 -10.94
N ARG A 450 -2.41 -14.72 -9.97
CA ARG A 450 -3.08 -15.04 -8.70
C ARG A 450 -4.01 -13.92 -8.32
N LEU A 451 -5.15 -14.25 -7.73
CA LEU A 451 -6.04 -13.27 -7.14
C LEU A 451 -6.00 -13.43 -5.61
N THR A 452 -5.55 -12.39 -4.93
CA THR A 452 -5.51 -12.32 -3.46
C THR A 452 -6.62 -11.39 -2.98
N VAL A 453 -7.50 -11.88 -2.11
CA VAL A 453 -8.62 -11.11 -1.57
C VAL A 453 -8.47 -11.03 -0.06
N TYR A 454 -8.51 -9.81 0.47
CA TYR A 454 -8.48 -9.54 1.89
C TYR A 454 -9.91 -9.23 2.35
N ILE A 455 -10.42 -10.10 3.22
CA ILE A 455 -11.76 -10.02 3.77
C ILE A 455 -11.66 -9.49 5.19
N ASP A 456 -12.44 -8.47 5.48
CA ASP A 456 -12.65 -8.01 6.83
C ASP A 456 -13.69 -8.92 7.51
N THR A 457 -13.25 -9.61 8.56
CA THR A 457 -14.11 -10.47 9.38
C THR A 457 -14.43 -9.84 10.72
N THR A 458 -13.98 -8.59 10.94
CA THR A 458 -14.44 -7.83 12.10
C THR A 458 -15.96 -7.75 12.01
N PRO A 459 -16.69 -8.06 13.10
CA PRO A 459 -18.13 -7.97 13.09
C PRO A 459 -18.50 -6.54 12.71
N SER A 460 -19.19 -6.37 11.57
CA SER A 460 -19.66 -5.06 11.13
C SER A 460 -20.37 -4.38 12.30
N CYS A 461 -19.95 -3.15 12.58
CA CYS A 461 -20.46 -2.40 13.72
C CYS A 461 -21.98 -2.37 13.60
N PRO A 462 -22.73 -2.66 14.67
CA PRO A 462 -24.19 -2.64 14.58
C PRO A 462 -24.63 -1.29 14.02
N ASP A 463 -25.24 -1.34 12.83
CA ASP A 463 -25.89 -0.20 12.19
C ASP A 463 -27.10 0.20 13.04
N CYS A 464 -26.81 0.96 14.09
CA CYS A 464 -27.59 1.98 14.80
C CYS A 464 -26.71 2.42 15.99
N SER A 465 -26.37 3.72 16.04
CA SER A 465 -25.64 4.48 17.07
C SER A 465 -24.14 4.33 17.31
N GLY A 466 -23.44 3.29 16.86
CA GLY A 466 -21.98 3.18 17.10
C GLY A 466 -21.60 3.17 18.59
N VAL A 467 -22.55 2.90 19.49
CA VAL A 467 -22.33 2.84 20.95
C VAL A 467 -23.09 1.71 21.64
N ASP A 468 -23.87 0.91 20.91
CA ASP A 468 -24.64 -0.26 21.39
C ASP A 468 -23.88 -1.57 21.03
N TYR A 469 -22.81 -1.87 21.77
CA TYR A 469 -21.88 -2.96 21.46
C TYR A 469 -22.23 -4.31 22.09
N ALA A 470 -23.18 -4.37 23.01
CA ALA A 470 -23.48 -5.56 23.78
C ALA A 470 -24.99 -5.79 23.94
N ALA A 471 -25.37 -7.05 24.15
CA ALA A 471 -26.77 -7.37 24.44
C ALA A 471 -27.19 -6.85 25.83
N PRO A 472 -28.41 -6.30 25.98
CA PRO A 472 -29.50 -6.30 24.99
C PRO A 472 -29.41 -5.14 24.00
N LEU A 473 -29.28 -5.46 22.70
CA LEU A 473 -29.22 -4.48 21.62
C LEU A 473 -30.45 -3.56 21.61
N GLY A 474 -30.24 -2.29 21.32
CA GLY A 474 -31.19 -1.18 21.40
C GLY A 474 -31.32 -0.59 22.81
N VAL A 475 -30.44 -0.94 23.74
CA VAL A 475 -30.43 -0.45 25.13
C VAL A 475 -29.00 -0.17 25.57
N LEU A 476 -28.65 1.12 25.64
CA LEU A 476 -27.36 1.54 26.16
C LEU A 476 -27.24 1.29 27.67
N ASP A 477 -26.33 0.39 28.05
CA ASP A 477 -26.00 0.05 29.42
C ASP A 477 -24.48 -0.18 29.64
N ILE A 478 -24.11 -0.70 30.81
CA ILE A 478 -22.69 -0.89 31.16
C ILE A 478 -22.01 -1.97 30.31
N ALA A 479 -22.76 -2.92 29.76
CA ALA A 479 -22.24 -3.94 28.87
C ALA A 479 -21.71 -3.32 27.57
N ASP A 480 -22.31 -2.23 27.08
CA ASP A 480 -21.82 -1.52 25.90
C ASP A 480 -20.53 -0.76 26.17
N VAL A 481 -20.39 -0.18 27.36
CA VAL A 481 -19.13 0.43 27.80
C VAL A 481 -18.02 -0.63 27.88
N VAL A 482 -18.33 -1.82 28.41
CA VAL A 482 -17.38 -2.94 28.43
C VAL A 482 -17.07 -3.40 27.01
N GLY A 483 -18.07 -3.47 26.12
CA GLY A 483 -17.90 -3.81 24.71
C GLY A 483 -17.01 -2.82 23.97
N PHE A 484 -17.23 -1.52 24.15
CA PHE A 484 -16.37 -0.47 23.62
C PHE A 484 -14.94 -0.61 24.12
N LEU A 485 -14.72 -0.77 25.44
CA LEU A 485 -13.37 -0.88 25.99
C LEU A 485 -12.62 -2.13 25.50
N GLN A 486 -13.32 -3.24 25.29
CA GLN A 486 -12.75 -4.44 24.70
C GLN A 486 -12.30 -4.19 23.26
N ARG A 487 -13.16 -3.56 22.46
CA ARG A 487 -12.90 -3.22 21.06
C ARG A 487 -11.79 -2.17 20.91
N PHE A 488 -11.85 -1.11 21.72
CA PHE A 488 -10.81 -0.08 21.78
C PHE A 488 -9.46 -0.66 22.20
N GLY A 489 -9.44 -1.57 23.17
CA GLY A 489 -8.23 -2.26 23.60
C GLY A 489 -7.68 -3.27 22.58
N SER A 490 -8.52 -3.76 21.66
CA SER A 490 -8.11 -4.65 20.57
C SER A 490 -7.89 -3.93 19.24
N LEU A 491 -7.93 -2.59 19.23
CA LEU A 491 -7.84 -1.77 18.01
C LEU A 491 -8.87 -2.18 16.94
N ASP A 492 -10.07 -2.52 17.39
CA ASP A 492 -11.21 -2.85 16.52
C ASP A 492 -11.80 -1.55 15.97
N VAL A 493 -11.88 -1.43 14.64
CA VAL A 493 -12.38 -0.24 13.90
C VAL A 493 -13.72 0.28 14.40
N CYS A 494 -14.57 -0.58 14.97
CA CYS A 494 -15.82 -0.13 15.55
C CYS A 494 -15.64 0.82 16.73
N ALA A 495 -14.49 0.81 17.39
CA ALA A 495 -14.14 1.70 18.47
C ALA A 495 -13.36 2.95 18.01
N ASP A 496 -13.05 3.08 16.72
CA ASP A 496 -12.49 4.28 16.09
C ASP A 496 -13.64 5.19 15.62
N LEU A 497 -14.07 6.07 16.52
CA LEU A 497 -15.30 6.84 16.41
C LEU A 497 -15.06 8.31 16.04
N ALA A 498 -13.80 8.75 16.01
CA ALA A 498 -13.43 10.14 15.79
C ALA A 498 -12.22 10.27 14.88
N ALA A 499 -12.18 11.35 14.10
CA ALA A 499 -11.01 11.64 13.29
C ALA A 499 -9.79 11.98 14.18
N PRO A 500 -8.58 11.54 13.81
CA PRO A 500 -8.26 10.85 12.55
C PRO A 500 -8.63 9.36 12.58
N ILE A 501 -9.36 8.92 11.54
CA ILE A 501 -9.67 7.50 11.34
C ILE A 501 -8.35 6.72 11.21
N ASP A 502 -8.37 5.48 11.70
CA ASP A 502 -7.25 4.56 11.90
C ASP A 502 -6.28 4.99 13.02
N SER A 503 -6.75 5.81 13.97
CA SER A 503 -5.98 6.25 15.13
C SER A 503 -6.79 6.16 16.43
N PHE A 504 -6.64 5.03 17.13
CA PHE A 504 -7.27 4.78 18.42
C PHE A 504 -6.72 5.67 19.53
N ASP A 505 -7.42 6.77 19.82
CA ASP A 505 -6.98 7.76 20.78
C ASP A 505 -8.11 8.26 21.71
N ILE A 506 -7.82 9.29 22.49
CA ILE A 506 -8.78 9.81 23.47
C ILE A 506 -10.02 10.44 22.81
N SER A 507 -9.92 10.86 21.55
CA SER A 507 -11.03 11.43 20.79
C SER A 507 -12.11 10.41 20.51
N ASP A 508 -11.76 9.13 20.29
CA ASP A 508 -12.71 8.03 20.15
C ASP A 508 -13.44 7.73 21.45
N VAL A 509 -12.71 7.70 22.55
CA VAL A 509 -13.29 7.52 23.89
C VAL A 509 -14.25 8.66 24.19
N VAL A 510 -13.90 9.89 23.79
CA VAL A 510 -14.78 11.06 23.94
C VAL A 510 -16.01 10.94 23.03
N ALA A 511 -15.85 10.50 21.78
CA ALA A 511 -16.96 10.30 20.84
C ALA A 511 -17.91 9.21 21.33
N PHE A 512 -17.40 8.08 21.81
CA PHE A 512 -18.17 7.02 22.46
C PHE A 512 -18.97 7.59 23.63
N LEU A 513 -18.32 8.28 24.58
CA LEU A 513 -19.00 8.82 25.76
C LEU A 513 -20.04 9.89 25.42
N GLN A 514 -19.82 10.68 24.37
CA GLN A 514 -20.77 11.67 23.89
C GLN A 514 -22.00 11.01 23.28
N ALA A 515 -21.82 10.02 22.40
CA ALA A 515 -22.92 9.30 21.77
C ALA A 515 -23.67 8.43 22.79
N PHE A 516 -22.96 7.73 23.67
CA PHE A 516 -23.53 6.95 24.78
C PHE A 516 -24.34 7.84 25.73
N GLY A 517 -23.81 9.01 26.07
CA GLY A 517 -24.49 10.01 26.92
C GLY A 517 -25.69 10.69 26.25
N ALA A 518 -25.71 10.77 24.92
CA ALA A 518 -26.82 11.33 24.15
C ALA A 518 -28.05 10.40 24.13
N GLY A 519 -27.86 9.11 24.42
CA GLY A 519 -28.96 8.15 24.54
C GLY A 519 -29.65 7.83 23.22
N CYS A 520 -28.99 8.06 22.08
CA CYS A 520 -29.43 7.53 20.79
C CYS A 520 -29.03 6.05 20.71
N PRO A 521 -29.98 5.11 20.71
CA PRO A 521 -29.70 3.70 20.44
C PRO A 521 -29.41 3.47 18.96
#